data_AF-A0A918F0N5-F1
#
_entry.id   AF-A0A918F0N5-F1
#
_cell.length_a   1.000
_cell.length_b   1.000
_cell.length_c   1.000
_cell.angle_alpha   90.00
_cell.angle_beta   90.00
_cell.angle_gamma   90.00
#
_symmetry.space_group_name_H-M   'P 1'
#
loop_
_entity.id
_entity.type
_entity.pdbx_description
1 polymer ?
#
loop_
_entity_poly.entity_id
_entity_poly.type
_entity_poly.pdbx_seq_one_letter_code
_entity_poly.pdbx_strand_id
1 'polypeptide(L)'
;MADETSIKVSAATRDRLAALAAEHGTTIRHLVEELAEGRPTQAEYKARAAQARAELASLLGTAPSEEAETKARGLLQRLGAGQDPAAA
;
A
#
# COMPACT_ATOMS: atom_id res chain seq x y z
N MET A 1 24.01 12.00 -3.95
CA MET A 1 24.18 12.07 -2.48
C MET A 1 22.83 11.74 -1.90
N ALA A 2 22.71 10.65 -1.15
CA ALA A 2 21.43 10.30 -0.54
C ALA A 2 21.09 11.37 0.50
N ASP A 3 19.88 11.93 0.45
CA ASP A 3 19.40 12.96 1.37
C ASP A 3 19.13 12.28 2.73
N GLU A 4 20.16 12.19 3.58
CA GLU A 4 20.07 11.49 4.85
C GLU A 4 19.34 12.35 5.89
N THR A 5 18.09 11.97 6.18
CA THR A 5 17.24 12.66 7.16
C THR A 5 17.18 11.88 8.48
N SER A 6 17.37 12.56 9.61
CA SER A 6 17.25 11.95 10.94
C SER A 6 15.80 11.93 11.43
N ILE A 7 15.27 10.73 11.71
CA ILE A 7 13.93 10.55 12.29
C ILE A 7 14.06 10.24 13.78
N LYS A 8 13.38 11.01 14.63
CA LYS A 8 13.32 10.73 16.07
C LYS A 8 12.28 9.65 16.35
N VAL A 9 12.71 8.56 16.99
CA VAL A 9 11.85 7.45 17.43
C VAL A 9 12.15 7.11 18.89
N SER A 10 11.24 6.38 19.54
CA SER A 10 11.50 5.84 20.88
C SER A 10 12.53 4.71 20.84
N ALA A 11 13.22 4.47 21.96
CA ALA A 11 14.18 3.36 22.07
C ALA A 11 13.52 2.01 21.79
N ALA A 12 12.30 1.79 22.30
CA ALA A 12 11.53 0.57 22.07
C ALA A 12 11.22 0.36 20.57
N THR A 13 10.87 1.42 19.84
CA THR A 13 10.63 1.33 18.39
C THR A 13 11.92 1.00 17.63
N ARG A 14 13.05 1.64 17.97
CA ARG A 14 14.35 1.33 17.38
C ARG A 14 14.72 -0.14 17.57
N ASP A 15 14.58 -0.65 18.79
CA ASP A 15 14.97 -2.03 19.12
C ASP A 15 14.09 -3.05 18.39
N ARG A 16 12.80 -2.77 18.27
CA ARG A 16 11.88 -3.58 17.46
C ARG A 16 12.24 -3.56 15.98
N LEU A 17 12.56 -2.38 15.42
CA LEU A 17 13.00 -2.27 14.02
C LEU A 17 14.32 -2.99 13.78
N ALA A 18 15.24 -2.99 14.75
CA ALA A 18 16.48 -3.74 14.67
C ALA A 18 16.25 -5.26 14.60
N ALA A 19 15.35 -5.78 15.44
CA ALA A 19 14.96 -7.19 15.39
C ALA A 19 14.33 -7.57 14.04
N LEU A 20 13.38 -6.76 13.55
CA LEU A 20 12.75 -6.97 12.24
C LEU A 20 13.77 -6.92 11.09
N ALA A 21 14.68 -5.95 11.12
CA ALA A 21 15.71 -5.84 10.09
C ALA A 21 16.61 -7.10 10.08
N ALA A 22 16.99 -7.61 11.25
CA ALA A 22 17.78 -8.83 11.37
C ALA A 22 17.04 -10.07 10.85
N GLU A 23 15.76 -10.24 11.17
CA GLU A 23 14.92 -11.34 10.68
C GLU A 23 14.78 -11.32 9.15
N HIS A 24 14.67 -10.12 8.56
CA HIS A 24 14.55 -9.91 7.12
C HIS A 24 15.90 -9.86 6.39
N GLY A 25 17.03 -10.04 7.09
CA GLY A 25 18.37 -9.97 6.50
C GLY A 25 18.69 -8.60 5.87
N THR A 26 18.08 -7.53 6.37
CA THR A 26 18.17 -6.17 5.82
C THR A 26 18.64 -5.16 6.87
N THR A 27 18.70 -3.88 6.51
CA THR A 27 19.02 -2.79 7.43
C THR A 27 17.76 -2.05 7.87
N ILE A 28 17.79 -1.39 9.04
CA ILE A 28 16.67 -0.56 9.50
C ILE A 28 16.30 0.51 8.46
N ARG A 29 17.30 1.08 7.76
CA ARG A 29 17.09 2.04 6.67
C ARG A 29 16.21 1.43 5.58
N HIS A 30 16.65 0.31 5.03
CA HIS A 30 15.95 -0.36 3.93
C HIS A 30 14.57 -0.85 4.36
N LEU A 31 14.41 -1.31 5.62
CA LEU A 31 13.10 -1.69 6.15
C LEU A 31 12.13 -0.49 6.20
N VAL A 32 12.62 0.71 6.55
CA VAL A 32 11.81 1.93 6.58
C VAL A 32 11.50 2.43 5.17
N GLU A 33 12.45 2.33 4.24
CA GLU A 33 12.25 2.63 2.81
C GLU A 33 11.17 1.73 2.22
N GLU A 34 11.28 0.41 2.40
CA GLU A 34 10.27 -0.57 1.96
C GLU A 34 8.89 -0.29 2.58
N LEU A 35 8.84 0.10 3.87
CA LEU A 35 7.58 0.44 4.52
C LEU A 35 6.94 1.69 3.90
N ALA A 36 7.75 2.68 3.55
CA ALA A 36 7.28 3.91 2.90
C ALA A 36 6.79 3.63 1.47
N GLU A 37 7.52 2.82 0.71
CA GLU A 37 7.17 2.43 -0.67
C GLU A 37 5.93 1.52 -0.71
N GLY A 38 5.83 0.59 0.24
CA GLY A 38 4.72 -0.36 0.35
C GLY A 38 3.42 0.26 0.85
N ARG A 39 3.44 1.48 1.40
CA ARG A 39 2.23 2.16 1.90
C ARG A 39 2.05 3.53 1.23
N PRO A 40 1.40 3.55 0.05
CA PRO A 40 1.00 4.79 -0.58
C PRO A 40 0.13 5.63 0.37
N THR A 41 0.31 6.94 0.28
CA THR A 41 -0.53 7.89 1.00
C THR A 41 -1.95 7.90 0.45
N GLN A 42 -2.92 8.41 1.23
CA GLN A 42 -4.29 8.57 0.74
C GLN A 42 -4.38 9.45 -0.52
N ALA A 43 -3.51 10.45 -0.65
CA ALA A 43 -3.46 11.31 -1.83
C ALA A 43 -3.04 10.53 -3.08
N GLU A 44 -1.99 9.70 -2.96
CA GLU A 44 -1.54 8.84 -4.05
C GLU A 44 -2.58 7.79 -4.44
N TYR A 45 -3.28 7.21 -3.45
CA TYR A 45 -4.41 6.33 -3.74
C TYR A 45 -5.52 7.03 -4.53
N LYS A 46 -5.87 8.27 -4.18
CA LYS A 46 -6.85 9.06 -4.93
C LYS A 46 -6.37 9.37 -6.35
N ALA A 47 -5.10 9.74 -6.51
CA ALA A 47 -4.50 10.01 -7.81
C ALA A 47 -4.53 8.75 -8.71
N ARG A 48 -4.10 7.60 -8.17
CA ARG A 48 -4.17 6.31 -8.89
C ARG A 48 -5.60 5.93 -9.26
N ALA A 49 -6.57 6.15 -8.37
CA ALA A 49 -7.97 5.90 -8.66
C ALA A 49 -8.52 6.82 -9.77
N ALA A 50 -8.12 8.09 -9.78
CA ALA A 50 -8.50 9.02 -10.85
C ALA A 50 -7.88 8.62 -12.19
N GLN A 51 -6.60 8.21 -12.20
CA GLN A 51 -5.95 7.69 -13.39
C GLN A 51 -6.65 6.43 -13.92
N ALA A 52 -6.94 5.47 -13.05
CA ALA A 52 -7.66 4.24 -13.44
C ALA A 52 -9.04 4.56 -14.03
N ARG A 53 -9.77 5.54 -13.48
CA ARG A 53 -11.04 5.99 -14.07
C ARG A 53 -10.87 6.59 -15.45
N ALA A 54 -9.83 7.39 -15.67
CA ALA A 54 -9.53 7.98 -16.97
C ALA A 54 -9.15 6.91 -18.01
N GLU A 55 -8.33 5.92 -17.61
CA GLU A 55 -7.98 4.78 -18.47
C GLU A 55 -9.20 3.94 -18.83
N LEU A 56 -10.06 3.63 -17.84
CA LEU A 56 -11.30 2.91 -18.07
C LEU A 56 -12.25 3.69 -18.99
N ALA A 57 -12.35 5.01 -18.83
CA ALA A 57 -13.12 5.86 -19.73
C ALA A 57 -12.55 5.85 -21.15
N SER A 58 -11.23 5.84 -21.31
CA SER A 58 -10.57 5.75 -22.61
C SER A 58 -10.77 4.40 -23.30
N LEU A 59 -10.82 3.30 -22.53
CA LEU A 59 -10.96 1.94 -23.06
C LEU A 59 -12.42 1.55 -23.33
N LEU A 60 -13.33 1.95 -22.44
CA LEU A 60 -14.75 1.56 -22.48
C LEU A 60 -15.64 2.65 -23.09
N GLY A 61 -15.10 3.84 -23.36
CA GLY A 61 -15.83 5.00 -23.86
C GLY A 61 -16.63 5.75 -22.78
N THR A 62 -16.76 5.19 -21.57
CA THR A 62 -17.42 5.82 -20.43
C THR A 62 -16.68 5.49 -19.13
N ALA A 63 -16.60 6.47 -18.23
CA ALA A 63 -16.11 6.22 -16.88
C ALA A 63 -17.14 5.39 -16.11
N PRO A 64 -16.71 4.38 -15.32
CA PRO A 64 -17.63 3.66 -14.45
C PRO A 64 -18.27 4.62 -13.44
N SER A 65 -19.57 4.44 -13.19
CA SER A 65 -20.28 5.20 -12.17
C SER A 65 -19.84 4.79 -10.76
N GLU A 66 -19.99 5.69 -9.78
CA GLU A 66 -19.66 5.37 -8.37
C GLU A 66 -20.40 4.13 -7.84
N GLU A 67 -21.61 3.88 -8.34
CA GLU A 67 -22.40 2.70 -7.96
C GLU A 67 -21.79 1.41 -8.53
N ALA A 68 -21.32 1.44 -9.78
CA ALA A 68 -20.61 0.32 -10.41
C ALA A 68 -19.28 0.04 -9.71
N GLU A 69 -18.54 1.09 -9.34
CA GLU A 69 -17.30 0.96 -8.57
C GLU A 69 -17.53 0.39 -7.17
N THR A 70 -18.62 0.79 -6.51
CA THR A 70 -18.99 0.27 -5.19
C THR A 70 -19.34 -1.22 -5.26
N LYS A 71 -20.11 -1.63 -6.27
CA LYS A 71 -20.42 -3.04 -6.54
C LYS A 71 -19.15 -3.85 -6.85
N ALA A 72 -18.25 -3.31 -7.68
CA ALA A 72 -16.97 -3.94 -8.00
C ALA A 72 -16.10 -4.09 -6.75
N ARG A 73 -16.00 -3.06 -5.90
CA ARG A 73 -15.28 -3.12 -4.63
C ARG A 73 -15.84 -4.18 -3.70
N GLY A 74 -17.17 -4.26 -3.55
CA GLY A 74 -17.82 -5.28 -2.75
C GLY A 74 -17.56 -6.70 -3.26
N LEU A 75 -17.55 -6.90 -4.58
CA LEU A 75 -17.18 -8.18 -5.19
C LEU A 75 -15.71 -8.54 -4.92
N LEU A 76 -14.79 -7.61 -5.12
CA LEU A 76 -13.35 -7.81 -4.87
C LEU A 76 -13.05 -8.10 -3.39
N GLN A 77 -13.73 -7.43 -2.46
CA GLN A 77 -13.62 -7.71 -1.02
C GLN A 77 -14.08 -9.14 -0.68
N ARG A 78 -15.17 -9.60 -1.28
CA ARG A 78 -15.67 -10.97 -1.09
C ARG A 78 -14.73 -12.02 -1.69
N LEU A 79 -14.16 -11.74 -2.86
CA LEU A 79 -13.17 -12.60 -3.50
C LEU A 79 -11.88 -12.68 -2.66
N GLY A 80 -11.36 -11.53 -2.21
CA GLY A 80 -10.16 -11.47 -1.36
C GLY A 80 -10.36 -12.15 -0.01
N ALA A 81 -11.53 -11.99 0.63
CA ALA A 81 -11.86 -12.68 1.88
C ALA A 81 -12.00 -14.21 1.70
N GLY A 82 -12.28 -14.69 0.48
CA GLY A 82 -12.31 -16.11 0.16
C GLY A 82 -10.94 -16.70 -0.21
N GLN A 83 -9.88 -15.89 -0.27
CA GLN A 83 -8.53 -16.30 -0.68
C GLN A 83 -7.50 -16.27 0.45
N ASP A 84 -7.88 -16.05 1.72
CA ASP A 84 -6.98 -16.22 2.87
C ASP A 84 -6.84 -17.72 3.23
N PRO A 85 -5.72 -18.41 2.91
CA PRO A 85 -5.47 -19.78 3.35
C PRO A 85 -4.70 -19.79 4.69
N ALA A 86 -4.56 -18.64 5.36
CA ALA A 86 -3.77 -18.48 6.59
C ALA A 86 -4.63 -18.42 7.87
N ALA A 87 -5.78 -19.08 7.85
CA ALA A 87 -6.57 -19.39 9.04
C ALA A 87 -6.96 -20.88 9.02
N ALA A 88 -5.95 -21.74 9.17
CA ALA A 88 -6.08 -23.15 9.53
C ALA A 88 -5.35 -23.39 10.84
#